data_AF-A0A453KCY9-F1
#
_entry.id   AF-A0A453KCY9-F1
#
_cell.length_a   1.000
_cell.length_b   1.000
_cell.length_c   1.000
_cell.angle_alpha   90.00
_cell.angle_beta   90.00
_cell.angle_gamma   90.00
#
_symmetry.space_group_name_H-M   'P 1'
#
loop_
_entity.id
_entity.type
_entity.pdbx_description
1 polymer ?
#
loop_
_entity_poly.entity_id
_entity_poly.type
_entity_poly.pdbx_seq_one_letter_code
_entity_poly.pdbx_strand_id
1 'polypeptide(L)'
;MRKCAALQSTDDAEVHMSSASTATTSGRGCRASPSPPPGYRVEGCFSRRSCKITRSDGQEAARILRKKAGGPTAAAASSRPVALGDDVFSLVVRPGVDAATVMAIVVVMDRICRRPYAPMACSSQ
;
A
#
# COMPACT_ATOMS: atom_id res chain seq x y z
N MET A 1 38.20 31.46 -2.04
CA MET A 1 37.02 31.86 -1.24
C MET A 1 36.15 32.80 -2.06
N ARG A 2 35.01 32.32 -2.58
CA ARG A 2 33.99 33.15 -3.23
C ARG A 2 32.66 32.84 -2.54
N LYS A 3 32.02 33.89 -2.03
CA LYS A 3 30.73 33.87 -1.35
C LYS A 3 29.63 33.55 -2.36
N CYS A 4 28.83 32.53 -2.07
CA CYS A 4 27.49 32.36 -2.63
C CYS A 4 26.52 32.46 -1.45
N ALA A 5 25.81 33.60 -1.34
CA ALA A 5 24.64 33.69 -0.48
C ALA A 5 23.51 32.96 -1.21
N ALA A 6 23.24 31.72 -0.80
CA ALA A 6 22.07 30.99 -1.26
C ALA A 6 20.83 31.60 -0.57
N LEU A 7 19.84 31.93 -1.39
CA LEU A 7 18.50 32.37 -1.01
C LEU A 7 17.97 31.50 0.13
N GLN A 8 17.65 32.13 1.26
CA GLN A 8 16.77 31.52 2.27
C GLN A 8 15.35 31.52 1.70
N SER A 9 15.05 30.54 0.85
CA SER A 9 13.68 30.24 0.43
C SER A 9 13.16 29.16 1.36
N THR A 10 12.43 29.56 2.40
CA THR A 10 11.57 28.66 3.18
C THR A 10 10.43 28.22 2.27
N ASP A 11 10.63 27.10 1.57
CA ASP A 11 9.59 26.46 0.78
C ASP A 11 8.69 25.64 1.72
N ASP A 12 7.84 26.35 2.46
CA ASP A 12 6.73 25.74 3.19
C ASP A 12 5.47 25.94 2.33
N ALA A 13 5.10 24.89 1.60
CA ALA A 13 3.85 24.85 0.85
C ALA A 13 2.75 24.21 1.69
N GLU A 14 1.96 25.01 2.39
CA GLU A 14 0.74 24.54 3.05
C GLU A 14 -0.43 24.47 2.06
N VAL A 15 -0.90 23.26 1.77
CA VAL A 15 -2.10 23.00 0.97
C VAL A 15 -3.30 22.73 1.86
N HIS A 16 -4.16 23.74 2.03
CA HIS A 16 -5.44 23.61 2.69
C HIS A 16 -6.51 23.17 1.69
N MET A 17 -6.90 21.89 1.75
CA MET A 17 -8.05 21.38 1.02
C MET A 17 -9.34 21.73 1.76
N SER A 18 -9.92 22.90 1.46
CA SER A 18 -11.30 23.18 1.82
C SER A 18 -12.22 22.40 0.89
N SER A 19 -12.83 21.32 1.39
CA SER A 19 -13.93 20.68 0.69
C SER A 19 -15.10 21.67 0.66
N ALA A 20 -15.38 22.17 -0.55
CA ALA A 20 -16.55 22.97 -0.80
C ALA A 20 -17.81 22.11 -0.60
N SER A 21 -18.36 22.17 0.61
CA SER A 21 -19.72 21.75 0.89
C SER A 21 -20.51 23.01 1.15
N THR A 22 -21.20 23.49 0.11
CA THR A 22 -22.32 24.45 0.14
C THR A 22 -22.38 25.36 1.36
N ALA A 23 -21.98 26.62 1.14
CA ALA A 23 -22.13 27.69 2.10
C ALA A 23 -23.58 27.79 2.61
N THR A 24 -23.77 27.42 3.88
CA THR A 24 -24.85 27.96 4.71
C THR A 24 -24.18 28.72 5.84
N THR A 25 -24.35 30.03 5.79
CA THR A 25 -23.91 31.00 6.78
C THR A 25 -24.40 30.63 8.19
N SER A 26 -23.50 30.18 9.06
CA SER A 26 -23.59 30.40 10.51
C SER A 26 -22.31 29.94 11.20
N GLY A 27 -21.59 30.88 11.82
CA GLY A 27 -20.32 30.65 12.51
C GLY A 27 -20.47 29.80 13.76
N ARG A 28 -20.37 28.48 13.61
CA ARG A 28 -20.06 27.53 14.68
C ARG A 28 -19.05 26.52 14.15
N GLY A 29 -17.96 26.32 14.88
CA GLY A 29 -16.85 25.47 14.47
C GLY A 29 -17.32 24.14 13.90
N CYS A 30 -16.92 23.86 12.66
CA CYS A 30 -17.22 22.64 11.95
C CYS A 30 -16.46 21.49 12.64
N ARG A 31 -17.04 20.89 13.68
CA ARG A 31 -16.63 19.54 14.06
C ARG A 31 -17.09 18.63 12.92
N ALA A 32 -16.17 18.35 12.00
CA ALA A 32 -16.38 17.32 10.99
C ALA A 32 -16.86 16.07 11.74
N SER A 33 -18.07 15.60 11.42
CA SER A 33 -18.52 14.28 11.86
C SER A 33 -17.44 13.28 11.43
N PRO A 34 -17.01 12.35 12.31
CA PRO A 34 -16.02 11.35 11.92
C PRO A 34 -16.54 10.65 10.66
N SER A 35 -15.77 10.71 9.58
CA SER A 35 -16.08 9.99 8.34
C SER A 35 -16.34 8.53 8.67
N PRO A 36 -17.34 7.89 8.04
CA PRO A 36 -17.60 6.47 8.28
C PRO A 36 -16.32 5.66 8.05
N PRO A 37 -16.06 4.62 8.87
CA PRO A 37 -14.87 3.81 8.72
C PRO A 37 -14.84 3.17 7.33
N PRO A 38 -13.66 3.00 6.72
CA PRO A 38 -13.56 2.39 5.40
C PRO A 38 -14.07 0.94 5.46
N GLY A 39 -14.73 0.50 4.38
CA GLY A 39 -15.25 -0.86 4.28
C GLY A 39 -14.15 -1.93 4.36
N TYR A 40 -12.94 -1.59 3.94
CA TYR A 40 -11.74 -2.42 4.04
C TYR A 40 -10.52 -1.59 4.47
N ARG A 41 -9.64 -2.21 5.27
CA ARG A 41 -8.31 -1.68 5.60
C ARG A 41 -7.26 -2.68 5.15
N VAL A 42 -6.16 -2.17 4.61
CA VAL A 42 -5.02 -2.99 4.20
C VAL A 42 -3.82 -2.60 5.04
N GLU A 43 -3.21 -3.58 5.69
CA GLU A 43 -2.03 -3.42 6.52
C GLU A 43 -0.89 -4.28 5.97
N GLY A 44 0.35 -3.89 6.25
CA GLY A 44 1.55 -4.59 5.77
C GLY A 44 2.12 -4.01 4.49
N CYS A 45 2.91 -4.82 3.76
CA CYS A 45 3.69 -4.35 2.62
C CYS A 45 3.48 -5.25 1.40
N PHE A 46 3.01 -4.65 0.30
CA PHE A 46 2.72 -5.40 -0.92
C PHE A 46 3.98 -6.01 -1.52
N SER A 47 5.09 -5.26 -1.62
CA SER A 47 6.35 -5.77 -2.17
C SER A 47 6.93 -6.93 -1.35
N ARG A 48 6.73 -6.92 -0.02
CA ARG A 48 7.11 -8.03 0.87
C ARG A 48 6.08 -9.16 0.92
N ARG A 49 4.97 -9.04 0.18
CA ARG A 49 3.84 -9.98 0.14
C ARG A 49 3.40 -10.40 1.55
N SER A 50 3.20 -9.39 2.41
CA SER A 50 2.83 -9.56 3.81
C SER A 50 1.57 -8.78 4.18
N CYS A 51 0.65 -8.62 3.23
CA CYS A 51 -0.53 -7.81 3.42
C CYS A 51 -1.65 -8.56 4.13
N LYS A 52 -2.31 -7.88 5.06
CA LYS A 52 -3.54 -8.33 5.71
C LYS A 52 -4.65 -7.35 5.33
N ILE A 53 -5.72 -7.89 4.75
CA ILE A 53 -6.92 -7.13 4.37
C ILE A 53 -7.98 -7.43 5.42
N THR A 54 -8.44 -6.41 6.13
CA THR A 54 -9.51 -6.51 7.14
C THR A 54 -10.74 -5.75 6.67
N ARG A 55 -11.93 -6.21 7.05
CA ARG A 55 -13.20 -5.50 6.82
C ARG A 55 -13.43 -4.47 7.94
N SER A 56 -14.39 -3.57 7.75
CA SER A 56 -14.84 -2.59 8.75
C SER A 56 -15.22 -3.19 10.11
N ASP A 57 -15.62 -4.47 10.16
CA ASP A 57 -15.91 -5.22 11.39
C ASP A 57 -14.65 -5.74 12.12
N GLY A 58 -13.46 -5.44 11.58
CA GLY A 58 -12.17 -5.88 12.11
C GLY A 58 -11.80 -7.32 11.74
N GLN A 59 -12.68 -8.07 11.07
CA GLN A 59 -12.40 -9.44 10.66
C GLN A 59 -11.45 -9.48 9.46
N GLU A 60 -10.61 -10.52 9.41
CA GLU A 60 -9.74 -10.75 8.27
C GLU A 60 -10.59 -11.13 7.05
N ALA A 61 -10.44 -10.41 5.96
CA ALA A 61 -11.10 -10.68 4.69
C ALA A 61 -10.19 -11.49 3.76
N ALA A 62 -8.92 -11.13 3.71
CA ALA A 62 -7.93 -11.86 2.93
C ALA A 62 -6.49 -11.61 3.41
N ARG A 63 -5.58 -12.50 3.02
CA ARG A 63 -4.15 -12.40 3.32
C ARG A 63 -3.29 -12.69 2.11
N ILE A 64 -2.30 -11.84 1.90
CA ILE A 64 -1.28 -11.98 0.87
C ILE A 64 -0.02 -12.53 1.52
N LEU A 65 0.51 -13.62 0.96
CA LEU A 65 1.66 -14.35 1.47
C LEU A 65 2.65 -14.61 0.34
N ARG A 66 3.96 -14.55 0.65
CA ARG A 66 5.00 -14.91 -0.31
C ARG A 66 4.90 -16.41 -0.66
N LYS A 67 4.91 -16.74 -1.96
CA LYS A 67 4.92 -18.13 -2.43
C LYS A 67 6.37 -18.64 -2.45
N LYS A 68 6.62 -19.79 -1.82
CA LYS A 68 7.92 -20.48 -1.83
C LYS A 68 7.86 -21.67 -2.79
N ALA A 69 8.87 -21.84 -3.63
CA ALA A 69 9.05 -23.05 -4.42
C ALA A 69 9.61 -24.16 -3.52
N GLY A 70 9.06 -25.37 -3.66
CA GLY A 70 9.21 -26.46 -2.71
C GLY A 70 8.01 -26.49 -1.76
N GLY A 71 7.02 -27.32 -2.09
CA GLY A 71 5.82 -27.51 -1.26
C GLY A 71 6.16 -28.00 0.16
N PRO A 72 5.14 -28.26 1.01
CA PRO A 72 5.37 -28.73 2.38
C PRO A 72 6.19 -30.04 2.48
N THR A 73 6.34 -30.76 1.37
CA THR A 73 7.11 -32.01 1.25
C THR A 73 8.56 -31.84 0.77
N ALA A 74 8.98 -30.66 0.31
CA ALA A 74 10.33 -30.43 -0.20
C ALA A 74 11.36 -30.04 0.89
N ALA A 75 10.91 -29.78 2.12
CA ALA A 75 11.79 -29.51 3.27
C ALA A 75 12.65 -30.72 3.67
N ALA A 76 12.39 -31.91 3.13
CA ALA A 76 13.13 -33.14 3.41
C ALA A 76 14.33 -33.38 2.48
N ALA A 77 14.50 -32.61 1.40
CA ALA A 77 15.61 -32.77 0.47
C ALA A 77 16.31 -31.43 0.24
N SER A 78 17.34 -31.17 1.07
CA SER A 78 18.48 -30.26 0.85
C SER A 78 18.33 -29.27 -0.32
N SER A 79 17.33 -28.38 -0.26
CA SER A 79 17.14 -27.33 -1.25
C SER A 79 16.56 -26.13 -0.53
N ARG A 80 17.38 -25.07 -0.49
CA ARG A 80 17.02 -23.78 0.11
C ARG A 80 15.72 -23.32 -0.55
N PRO A 81 14.69 -22.88 0.21
CA PRO A 81 13.42 -22.47 -0.38
C PRO A 81 13.67 -21.33 -1.36
N VAL A 82 13.51 -21.62 -2.66
CA VAL A 82 13.67 -20.62 -3.71
C VAL A 82 12.42 -19.77 -3.67
N ALA A 83 12.58 -18.49 -3.33
CA ALA A 83 11.51 -17.53 -3.48
C ALA A 83 11.23 -17.39 -4.98
N LEU A 84 9.98 -17.58 -5.39
CA LEU A 84 9.57 -17.26 -6.75
C LEU A 84 9.66 -15.75 -6.95
N GLY A 85 9.73 -15.30 -8.21
CA GLY A 85 9.76 -13.88 -8.55
C GLY A 85 8.66 -13.10 -7.84
N ASP A 86 8.88 -11.81 -7.58
CA ASP A 86 8.01 -11.05 -6.68
C ASP A 86 6.55 -11.03 -7.15
N ASP A 87 6.26 -11.15 -8.44
CA ASP A 87 4.91 -11.25 -9.00
C ASP A 87 4.13 -12.50 -8.58
N VAL A 88 4.82 -13.51 -8.02
CA VAL A 88 4.23 -14.78 -7.64
C VAL A 88 3.96 -14.83 -6.13
N PHE A 89 2.69 -14.76 -5.76
CA PHE A 89 2.24 -14.79 -4.37
C PHE A 89 1.00 -15.67 -4.17
N SER A 90 0.69 -15.97 -2.91
CA SER A 90 -0.52 -16.66 -2.50
C SER A 90 -1.50 -15.66 -1.92
N LEU A 91 -2.75 -15.68 -2.41
CA LEU A 91 -3.87 -14.92 -1.86
C LEU A 91 -4.83 -15.90 -1.20
N VAL A 92 -5.06 -15.74 0.11
CA VAL A 92 -6.03 -16.54 0.86
C VAL A 92 -7.23 -15.66 1.18
N VAL A 93 -8.38 -15.94 0.57
CA VAL A 93 -9.64 -15.21 0.80
C VAL A 93 -10.50 -15.99 1.79
N ARG A 94 -11.06 -15.31 2.78
CA ARG A 94 -11.95 -15.94 3.76
C ARG A 94 -13.31 -16.25 3.12
N PRO A 95 -13.96 -17.37 3.52
CA PRO A 95 -15.28 -17.71 3.00
C PRO A 95 -16.29 -16.59 3.32
N GLY A 96 -17.21 -16.31 2.39
CA GLY A 96 -18.21 -15.24 2.53
C GLY A 96 -17.68 -13.83 2.24
N VAL A 97 -16.44 -13.71 1.74
CA VAL A 97 -15.89 -12.46 1.22
C VAL A 97 -15.98 -12.47 -0.30
N ASP A 98 -16.43 -11.36 -0.89
CA ASP A 98 -16.41 -11.20 -2.33
C ASP A 98 -14.97 -11.18 -2.87
N ALA A 99 -14.63 -12.23 -3.62
CA ALA A 99 -13.32 -12.39 -4.23
C ALA A 99 -13.03 -11.29 -5.26
N ALA A 100 -14.05 -10.76 -5.94
CA ALA A 100 -13.86 -9.70 -6.93
C ALA A 100 -13.38 -8.41 -6.26
N THR A 101 -13.99 -8.03 -5.13
CA THR A 101 -13.55 -6.89 -4.31
C THR A 101 -12.12 -7.07 -3.80
N VAL A 102 -11.76 -8.25 -3.29
CA VAL A 102 -10.38 -8.51 -2.83
C VAL A 102 -9.39 -8.42 -4.00
N MET A 103 -9.72 -8.96 -5.17
CA MET A 103 -8.89 -8.85 -6.36
C MET A 103 -8.75 -7.41 -6.85
N ALA A 104 -9.81 -6.59 -6.76
CA ALA A 104 -9.74 -5.17 -7.07
C ALA A 104 -8.73 -4.45 -6.17
N ILE A 105 -8.72 -4.75 -4.86
CA ILE A 105 -7.72 -4.23 -3.92
C ILE A 105 -6.31 -4.65 -4.36
N VAL A 106 -6.10 -5.92 -4.69
CA VAL A 106 -4.80 -6.45 -5.15
C VAL A 106 -4.34 -5.71 -6.42
N VAL A 107 -5.22 -5.48 -7.38
CA VAL A 107 -4.91 -4.75 -8.63
C VAL A 107 -4.53 -3.30 -8.35
N VAL A 108 -5.24 -2.62 -7.45
CA VAL A 108 -4.90 -1.25 -7.04
C VAL A 108 -3.53 -1.23 -6.37
N MET A 109 -3.26 -2.17 -5.45
CA MET A 109 -1.96 -2.31 -4.80
C MET A 109 -0.83 -2.55 -5.80
N ASP A 110 -1.04 -3.40 -6.79
CA ASP A 110 -0.08 -3.64 -7.86
C ASP A 110 0.24 -2.35 -8.62
N ARG A 111 -0.79 -1.57 -8.99
CA ARG A 111 -0.61 -0.31 -9.73
C ARG A 111 0.15 0.75 -8.94
N ILE A 112 -0.11 0.90 -7.64
CA ILE A 112 0.54 1.92 -6.81
C ILE A 112 1.91 1.50 -6.27
N CYS A 113 2.14 0.19 -6.11
CA CYS A 113 3.41 -0.33 -5.61
C CYS A 113 4.37 -0.77 -6.72
N ARG A 114 3.97 -0.70 -8.00
CA ARG A 114 4.88 -0.87 -9.13
C ARG A 114 6.01 0.14 -8.99
N ARG A 115 7.22 -0.37 -8.73
CA ARG A 115 8.42 0.44 -8.82
C ARG A 115 8.52 0.91 -10.27
N PRO A 116 8.66 2.22 -10.56
CA PRO A 116 9.14 2.62 -11.87
C PRO A 116 10.46 1.88 -12.08
N TYR A 117 10.61 1.25 -13.24
CA TYR A 117 11.88 0.68 -13.66
C TYR A 117 12.92 1.80 -13.54
N ALA A 118 13.74 1.76 -12.49
CA ALA A 118 14.91 2.61 -12.38
C ALA A 118 15.97 1.89 -13.21
N PRO A 119 16.33 2.40 -14.41
CA PRO A 119 17.47 1.83 -15.11
C PRO A 119 18.65 1.95 -14.16
N MET A 120 19.42 0.88 -14.01
CA MET A 120 20.67 0.95 -13.27
C MET A 120 21.51 2.03 -13.96
N ALA A 121 21.63 3.20 -13.34
CA ALA A 121 22.55 4.20 -13.79
C ALA A 121 23.95 3.60 -13.59
N CYS A 122 24.54 3.09 -14.66
CA CYS A 122 25.95 2.71 -14.68
C CYS A 122 26.75 3.97 -14.37
N SER A 123 27.31 4.05 -13.17
CA SER A 123 28.40 4.96 -12.88
C SER A 123 29.58 4.54 -13.77
N SER A 124 29.83 5.28 -14.85
CA SER A 124 31.09 5.16 -15.57
C SER A 124 32.20 5.68 -14.63
N GLN A 125 33.13 4.80 -14.29
CA GLN A 125 34.42 5.21 -13.74
C GLN A 125 35.22 6.03 -14.75
#